data_AF-A0A7Y5NF37-F1
#
_entry.id   AF-A0A7Y5NF37-F1
#
_cell.length_a   1.000
_cell.length_b   1.000
_cell.length_c   1.000
_cell.angle_alpha   90.00
_cell.angle_beta   90.00
_cell.angle_gamma   90.00
#
_symmetry.space_group_name_H-M   'P 1'
#
loop_
_entity.id
_entity.type
_entity.pdbx_description
1 polymer ?
#
loop_
_entity_poly.entity_id
_entity_poly.type
_entity_poly.pdbx_seq_one_letter_code
_entity_poly.pdbx_strand_id
1 'polypeptide(L)'
;MPEHTATQSSQKFGQRLIFWLATRLGWLALIALGKMTRIEFRGREHYERLRAAQQPFIYCIWHGKILIPIFVHRYEGICGMVSEHRDGEMIAQTLHRLGYTTARGSSTRGG
;
A
#
# COMPACT_ATOMS: atom_id res chain seq x y z
N MET A 1 -5.43 -48.29 4.96
CA MET A 1 -6.21 -47.30 5.73
C MET A 1 -5.47 -45.96 5.61
N PRO A 2 -6.10 -44.90 5.07
CA PRO A 2 -5.59 -44.25 3.87
C PRO A 2 -4.80 -42.94 4.05
N GLU A 3 -4.16 -42.62 2.93
CA GLU A 3 -3.28 -41.51 2.55
C GLU A 3 -3.98 -40.13 2.52
N HIS A 4 -3.40 -39.11 3.15
CA HIS A 4 -3.88 -37.71 3.06
C HIS A 4 -2.75 -36.65 3.20
N THR A 5 -1.57 -36.86 2.60
CA THR A 5 -0.43 -35.91 2.75
C THR A 5 0.09 -35.27 1.46
N ALA A 6 -0.47 -35.58 0.28
CA ALA A 6 0.09 -35.08 -1.00
C ALA A 6 -0.60 -33.83 -1.59
N THR A 7 -1.74 -33.37 -1.07
CA THR A 7 -2.57 -32.34 -1.74
C THR A 7 -2.44 -30.91 -1.18
N GLN A 8 -1.58 -30.66 -0.18
CA GLN A 8 -1.45 -29.32 0.42
C GLN A 8 -0.35 -28.43 -0.20
N SER A 9 0.66 -29.02 -0.86
CA SER A 9 1.80 -28.26 -1.40
C SER A 9 1.48 -27.51 -2.70
N SER A 10 0.71 -28.13 -3.60
CA SER A 10 0.31 -27.54 -4.89
C SER A 10 -0.60 -26.32 -4.73
N GLN A 11 -1.54 -26.37 -3.78
CA GLN A 11 -2.43 -25.23 -3.48
C GLN A 11 -1.68 -24.03 -2.90
N LYS A 12 -0.69 -24.26 -2.02
CA LYS A 12 0.13 -23.18 -1.43
C LYS A 12 1.01 -22.48 -2.47
N PHE A 13 1.49 -23.19 -3.49
CA PHE A 13 2.32 -22.59 -4.53
C PHE A 13 1.51 -21.69 -5.48
N GLY A 14 0.37 -22.18 -5.97
CA GLY A 14 -0.52 -21.39 -6.83
C GLY A 14 -1.01 -20.12 -6.13
N GLN A 15 -1.33 -20.21 -4.83
CA GLN A 15 -1.78 -19.07 -4.05
C GLN A 15 -0.70 -18.00 -3.83
N ARG A 16 0.58 -18.39 -3.71
CA ARG A 16 1.72 -17.47 -3.66
C ARG A 16 1.95 -16.77 -5.00
N LEU A 17 1.79 -17.49 -6.11
CA LEU A 17 1.90 -16.92 -7.45
C LEU A 17 0.78 -15.92 -7.74
N ILE A 18 -0.47 -16.26 -7.41
CA ILE A 18 -1.62 -15.35 -7.55
C ILE A 18 -1.40 -14.09 -6.71
N PHE A 19 -0.93 -14.24 -5.48
CA PHE A 19 -0.64 -13.11 -4.61
C PHE A 19 0.44 -12.19 -5.20
N TRP A 20 1.52 -12.77 -5.72
CA TRP A 20 2.59 -12.02 -6.38
C TRP A 20 2.11 -11.31 -7.65
N LEU A 21 1.30 -11.97 -8.47
CA LEU A 21 0.70 -11.37 -9.66
C LEU A 21 -0.26 -10.25 -9.28
N ALA A 22 -1.12 -10.46 -8.28
CA ALA A 22 -2.09 -9.48 -7.83
C ALA A 22 -1.42 -8.20 -7.31
N THR A 23 -0.34 -8.30 -6.53
CA THR A 23 0.39 -7.11 -6.04
C THR A 23 1.12 -6.37 -7.17
N ARG A 24 1.70 -7.10 -8.13
CA ARG A 24 2.32 -6.51 -9.33
C ARG A 24 1.31 -5.79 -10.21
N LEU A 25 0.17 -6.43 -10.47
CA LEU A 25 -0.90 -5.85 -11.27
C LEU A 25 -1.55 -4.67 -10.54
N GLY A 26 -1.75 -4.74 -9.23
CA GLY A 26 -2.24 -3.63 -8.42
C GLY A 26 -1.35 -2.40 -8.49
N TRP A 27 -0.03 -2.59 -8.35
CA TRP A 27 0.95 -1.52 -8.54
C TRP A 27 0.90 -0.92 -9.95
N LEU A 28 0.88 -1.76 -11.00
CA LEU A 28 0.80 -1.28 -12.39
C LEU A 28 -0.50 -0.53 -12.67
N ALA A 29 -1.63 -1.04 -12.17
CA ALA A 29 -2.95 -0.42 -12.32
C ALA A 29 -2.98 0.96 -11.64
N LEU A 30 -2.39 1.10 -10.45
CA LEU A 30 -2.24 2.39 -9.78
C LEU A 30 -1.41 3.39 -10.59
N ILE A 31 -0.27 2.94 -11.15
CA ILE A 31 0.56 3.79 -12.01
C ILE A 31 -0.20 4.20 -13.29
N ALA A 32 -0.90 3.27 -13.92
CA ALA A 32 -1.69 3.55 -15.11
C ALA A 32 -2.82 4.53 -14.79
N LEU A 33 -3.59 4.29 -13.73
CA LEU A 33 -4.68 5.18 -13.29
C LEU A 33 -4.16 6.59 -12.99
N GLY A 34 -3.04 6.70 -12.26
CA GLY A 34 -2.44 7.98 -11.94
C GLY A 34 -1.90 8.74 -13.16
N LYS A 35 -1.47 8.03 -14.21
CA LYS A 35 -1.03 8.62 -15.48
C LYS A 35 -2.19 9.00 -16.40
N MET A 36 -3.30 8.26 -16.34
CA MET A 36 -4.49 8.52 -17.16
C MET A 36 -5.40 9.60 -16.58
N THR A 37 -5.22 9.94 -15.30
CA THR A 37 -6.04 10.97 -14.64
C THR A 37 -5.34 12.32 -14.65
N ARG A 38 -6.12 13.39 -14.85
CA ARG A 38 -5.64 14.76 -14.66
C ARG A 38 -5.73 15.10 -13.18
N ILE A 39 -4.61 15.51 -12.60
CA ILE A 39 -4.51 15.81 -11.17
C ILE A 39 -4.31 17.31 -10.99
N GLU A 40 -5.24 17.94 -10.27
CA GLU A 40 -5.14 19.34 -9.86
C GLU A 40 -4.96 19.40 -8.34
N PHE A 41 -4.02 20.21 -7.88
CA PHE A 41 -3.76 20.40 -6.46
C PHE A 41 -4.32 21.75 -6.03
N ARG A 42 -5.05 21.76 -4.91
CA ARG A 42 -5.50 22.98 -4.23
C ARG A 42 -4.86 23.03 -2.86
N GLY A 43 -4.30 24.18 -2.48
CA GLY A 43 -3.60 24.33 -1.19
C GLY A 43 -2.23 23.65 -1.12
N ARG A 44 -1.58 23.42 -2.27
CA ARG A 44 -0.26 22.76 -2.38
C ARG A 44 0.85 23.55 -1.65
N GLU A 45 0.69 24.86 -1.56
CA GLU A 45 1.60 25.78 -0.87
C GLU A 45 1.78 25.42 0.61
N HIS A 46 0.75 24.88 1.28
CA HIS A 46 0.85 24.47 2.68
C HIS A 46 1.76 23.24 2.82
N TYR A 47 1.59 22.26 1.93
CA TYR A 47 2.42 21.07 1.87
C TYR A 47 3.88 21.43 1.55
N GLU A 48 4.11 22.23 0.51
CA GLU A 48 5.45 22.64 0.10
C GLU A 48 6.18 23.42 1.20
N ARG A 49 5.46 24.30 1.92
CA ARG A 49 6.02 25.02 3.08
C ARG A 49 6.43 24.08 4.19
N LEU A 50 5.56 23.15 4.60
CA LEU A 50 5.89 22.17 5.65
C LEU A 50 7.07 21.30 5.26
N ARG A 51 7.13 20.89 3.99
CA ARG A 51 8.21 20.06 3.46
C ARG A 51 9.54 20.81 3.39
N ALA A 52 9.54 22.05 2.91
CA ALA A 52 10.72 22.91 2.87
C ALA A 52 11.25 23.22 4.29
N ALA A 53 10.33 23.38 5.25
CA ALA A 53 10.68 23.58 6.66
C ALA A 53 11.13 22.31 7.38
N GLN A 54 11.15 21.14 6.71
CA GLN A 54 11.50 19.84 7.30
C GLN A 54 10.67 19.49 8.55
N GLN A 55 9.45 20.02 8.65
CA GLN A 55 8.58 19.75 9.80
C GLN A 55 7.87 18.40 9.64
N PRO A 56 7.73 17.60 10.72
CA PRO A 56 6.92 16.40 10.67
C PRO A 56 5.42 16.77 10.59
N PHE A 57 4.67 16.07 9.76
CA PHE A 57 3.22 16.23 9.64
C PHE A 57 2.55 14.89 9.28
N ILE A 58 1.23 14.85 9.46
CA ILE A 58 0.41 13.66 9.20
C ILE A 58 -0.48 13.92 7.99
N TYR A 59 -0.56 12.94 7.09
CA TYR A 59 -1.54 12.95 6.00
C TYR A 59 -2.88 12.40 6.50
N CYS A 60 -3.93 13.20 6.35
CA CYS A 60 -5.31 12.77 6.60
C CYS A 60 -6.02 12.56 5.26
N ILE A 61 -6.43 11.33 4.98
CA ILE A 61 -7.09 10.95 3.72
C ILE A 61 -8.32 10.09 3.99
N TRP A 62 -9.32 10.22 3.12
CA TRP A 62 -10.51 9.39 3.15
C TRP A 62 -10.25 8.04 2.49
N HIS A 63 -10.66 6.95 3.13
CA HIS A 63 -10.48 5.58 2.63
C HIS A 63 -10.98 5.41 1.18
N GLY A 64 -12.16 5.95 0.85
CA GLY A 64 -12.73 5.88 -0.50
C GLY A 64 -12.00 6.70 -1.56
N LYS A 65 -10.97 7.47 -1.19
CA LYS A 65 -10.17 8.30 -2.10
C LYS A 65 -8.67 8.06 -1.92
N ILE A 66 -8.25 6.90 -1.41
CA ILE A 66 -6.85 6.64 -1.04
C ILE A 66 -5.89 6.51 -2.24
N LEU A 67 -6.38 6.07 -3.40
CA LEU A 67 -5.54 5.67 -4.54
C LEU A 67 -4.76 6.85 -5.14
N ILE A 68 -5.42 8.00 -5.35
CA ILE A 68 -4.78 9.19 -5.93
C ILE A 68 -3.74 9.80 -4.98
N PRO A 69 -4.03 10.03 -3.68
CA PRO A 69 -3.03 10.43 -2.68
C PRO A 69 -1.80 9.51 -2.63
N ILE A 70 -1.99 8.19 -2.64
CA ILE A 70 -0.89 7.22 -2.68
C ILE A 70 -0.06 7.38 -3.97
N PHE A 71 -0.71 7.63 -5.10
CA PHE A 71 0.02 7.82 -6.35
C PHE A 71 0.81 9.13 -6.36
N VAL A 72 0.22 10.25 -5.94
CA VAL A 72 0.86 11.57 -6.05
C VAL A 72 2.01 11.77 -5.07
N HIS A 73 1.93 11.14 -3.89
CA HIS A 73 2.93 11.27 -2.82
C HIS A 73 3.97 10.12 -2.81
N ARG A 74 4.05 9.37 -3.90
CA ARG A 74 5.03 8.28 -4.06
C ARG A 74 6.47 8.79 -4.04
N TYR A 75 7.38 8.01 -3.47
CA TYR A 75 8.81 8.33 -3.33
C TYR A 75 9.12 9.60 -2.52
N GLU A 76 8.20 10.07 -1.66
CA GLU A 76 8.43 11.24 -0.79
C GLU A 76 8.90 10.86 0.62
N GLY A 77 9.23 9.59 0.88
CA GLY A 77 9.69 9.13 2.20
C GLY A 77 8.60 9.13 3.27
N ILE A 78 7.38 8.75 2.89
CA ILE A 78 6.21 8.71 3.79
C ILE A 78 6.05 7.31 4.38
N CYS A 79 5.70 7.26 5.66
CA CYS A 79 5.31 6.03 6.34
C CYS A 79 3.78 5.88 6.39
N GLY A 80 3.24 4.82 5.78
CA GLY A 80 1.82 4.47 5.85
C GLY A 80 1.51 3.50 6.98
N MET A 81 0.37 3.65 7.64
CA MET A 81 -0.14 2.63 8.57
C MET A 81 -0.96 1.60 7.81
N VAL A 82 -0.63 0.32 7.98
CA VAL A 82 -1.31 -0.79 7.30
C VAL A 82 -1.66 -1.88 8.31
N SER A 83 -2.83 -2.50 8.15
CA SER A 83 -3.28 -3.60 9.01
C SER A 83 -2.35 -4.82 8.96
N GLU A 84 -2.34 -5.65 10.00
CA GLU A 84 -1.61 -6.93 10.07
C GLU A 84 -2.28 -8.07 9.28
N HIS A 85 -3.50 -7.83 8.78
CA HIS A 85 -4.24 -8.81 7.99
C HIS A 85 -3.58 -9.07 6.62
N ARG A 86 -3.95 -10.20 6.00
CA ARG A 86 -3.37 -10.69 4.74
C ARG A 86 -3.59 -9.74 3.55
N ASP A 87 -4.72 -9.05 3.51
CA ASP A 87 -5.02 -7.97 2.57
C ASP A 87 -4.13 -6.74 2.80
N GLY A 88 -3.86 -6.41 4.07
CA GLY A 88 -2.87 -5.43 4.48
C GLY A 88 -1.47 -5.76 3.96
N GLU A 89 -1.08 -7.03 3.87
CA GLU A 89 0.20 -7.42 3.27
C GLU A 89 0.27 -7.08 1.77
N MET A 90 -0.82 -7.27 1.03
CA MET A 90 -0.88 -6.89 -0.40
C MET A 90 -0.71 -5.39 -0.58
N ILE A 91 -1.39 -4.61 0.27
CA ILE A 91 -1.32 -3.15 0.27
C ILE A 91 0.11 -2.70 0.59
N ALA A 92 0.72 -3.24 1.65
CA ALA A 92 2.07 -2.87 2.05
C ALA A 92 3.10 -3.14 0.95
N GLN A 93 3.04 -4.30 0.29
CA GLN A 93 3.94 -4.59 -0.84
C GLN A 93 3.74 -3.63 -2.02
N THR A 94 2.50 -3.20 -2.26
CA THR A 94 2.21 -2.19 -3.28
C THR A 94 2.77 -0.82 -2.89
N LEU A 95 2.61 -0.43 -1.62
CA LEU A 95 3.15 0.82 -1.07
C LEU A 95 4.69 0.85 -1.10
N HIS A 96 5.36 -0.25 -0.75
CA HIS A 96 6.83 -0.34 -0.83
C HIS A 96 7.35 -0.14 -2.24
N ARG A 97 6.64 -0.67 -3.25
CA ARG A 97 6.96 -0.44 -4.68
C ARG A 97 6.79 1.02 -5.10
N LEU A 98 5.99 1.79 -4.38
CA LEU A 98 5.78 3.22 -4.58
C LEU A 98 6.69 4.07 -3.67
N GLY A 99 7.68 3.46 -2.99
CA GLY A 99 8.66 4.18 -2.18
C GLY A 99 8.17 4.60 -0.80
N TYR A 100 7.07 4.04 -0.33
CA TYR A 100 6.62 4.22 1.05
C TYR A 100 7.30 3.23 1.98
N THR A 101 7.45 3.61 3.24
CA THR A 101 7.61 2.66 4.34
C THR A 101 6.24 2.36 4.96
N THR A 102 6.15 1.28 5.73
CA THR A 102 4.89 0.93 6.39
C THR A 102 5.11 0.58 7.86
N ALA A 103 4.28 1.15 8.73
CA ALA A 103 4.13 0.70 10.10
C ALA A 103 2.90 -0.21 10.22
N ARG A 104 2.99 -1.24 11.06
CA ARG A 104 1.87 -2.13 11.40
C ARG A 104 1.35 -1.75 12.78
N GLY A 105 0.03 -1.72 12.94
CA GLY A 105 -0.58 -1.54 14.26
C GLY A 105 -0.46 -2.83 15.08
N SER A 106 -0.07 -2.75 16.35
CA SER A 106 0.01 -3.92 17.23
C SER A 106 -1.38 -4.27 17.78
N SER A 107 -2.08 -5.25 17.23
CA SER A 107 -3.31 -5.76 17.85
C SER A 107 -3.04 -6.79 18.96
N THR A 108 -1.87 -6.74 19.62
CA THR A 108 -1.49 -7.64 20.74
C THR A 108 -1.50 -6.98 22.12
N ARG A 109 -1.76 -5.67 22.22
CA ARG A 109 -1.99 -4.99 23.50
C ARG A 109 -3.31 -4.24 23.36
N GLY A 110 -4.34 -4.74 24.03
CA GLY A 110 -5.73 -4.32 23.89
C GLY A 110 -5.92 -2.81 23.85
N GLY A 111 -6.85 -2.37 23.00
CA GLY A 111 -7.39 -1.01 23.08
C GLY A 111 -8.15 -0.78 24.38
#